data_AF-A0A354SM03-F1
#
_entry.id   AF-A0A354SM03-F1
#
_cell.length_a   1.000
_cell.length_b   1.000
_cell.length_c   1.000
_cell.angle_alpha   90.00
_cell.angle_beta   90.00
_cell.angle_gamma   90.00
#
_symmetry.space_group_name_H-M   'P 1'
#
loop_
_entity.id
_entity.type
_entity.pdbx_description
1 polymer ?
#
loop_
_entity_poly.entity_id
_entity_poly.type
_entity_poly.pdbx_seq_one_letter_code
_entity_poly.pdbx_strand_id
1 'polypeptide(L)'
;NAFLSRERAESEQNRLLKAQQDLQELTNKYTAELAQKQQEMNTKLTQKVMAFIQEFNKEKGYNFIFSNTMNDNILFAEKGADITEELLLGLNEAYVAEKEKK
;
A
#
# COMPACT_ATOMS: atom_id res chain seq x y z
N ASN A 1 58.70 5.93 2.81
CA ASN A 1 57.45 5.13 2.94
C ASN A 1 56.30 5.84 3.68
N ALA A 2 56.52 6.90 4.46
CA ALA A 2 55.44 7.63 5.16
C ALA A 2 54.54 8.50 4.26
N PHE A 3 55.01 8.91 3.08
CA PHE A 3 54.22 9.66 2.09
C PHE A 3 53.16 8.75 1.43
N LEU A 4 53.58 7.56 0.99
CA LEU A 4 52.71 6.50 0.44
C LEU A 4 51.64 5.99 1.43
N SER A 5 51.83 6.16 2.74
CA SER A 5 50.82 5.80 3.74
C SER A 5 49.78 6.90 3.96
N ARG A 6 50.14 8.18 3.78
CA ARG A 6 49.19 9.31 3.87
C ARG A 6 48.25 9.35 2.68
N GLU A 7 48.80 9.22 1.47
CA GLU A 7 48.00 9.17 0.23
C GLU A 7 47.00 8.00 0.24
N ARG A 8 47.41 6.84 0.74
CA ARG A 8 46.49 5.70 0.96
C ARG A 8 45.41 6.01 1.98
N ALA A 9 45.75 6.67 3.09
CA ALA A 9 44.77 7.03 4.13
C ALA A 9 43.73 8.02 3.59
N GLU A 10 44.15 9.01 2.81
CA GLU A 10 43.25 9.98 2.15
C GLU A 10 42.36 9.30 1.10
N SER A 11 42.91 8.38 0.30
CA SER A 11 42.15 7.63 -0.69
C SER A 11 41.07 6.74 -0.05
N GLU A 12 41.41 6.02 1.03
CA GLU A 12 40.43 5.21 1.76
C GLU A 12 39.38 6.07 2.47
N GLN A 13 39.76 7.24 3.01
CA GLN A 13 38.78 8.17 3.59
C GLN A 13 37.77 8.65 2.54
N ASN A 14 38.25 9.05 1.35
CA ASN A 14 37.38 9.48 0.26
C ASN A 14 36.46 8.34 -0.21
N ARG A 15 36.97 7.11 -0.28
CA ARG A 15 36.18 5.93 -0.60
C ARG A 15 35.08 5.67 0.42
N LEU A 16 35.38 5.80 1.71
CA LEU A 16 34.41 5.64 2.80
C LEU A 16 33.33 6.73 2.75
N LEU A 17 33.71 7.99 2.51
CA LEU A 17 32.76 9.09 2.36
C LEU A 17 31.82 8.86 1.18
N LYS A 18 32.36 8.45 0.03
CA LYS A 18 31.54 8.11 -1.14
C LYS A 18 30.60 6.94 -0.85
N ALA A 19 31.08 5.88 -0.20
CA ALA A 19 30.24 4.75 0.18
C ALA A 19 29.10 5.16 1.13
N GLN A 20 29.35 6.09 2.06
CA GLN A 20 28.33 6.63 2.95
C GLN A 20 27.28 7.46 2.19
N GLN A 21 27.70 8.28 1.22
CA GLN A 21 26.81 9.03 0.34
C GLN A 21 25.94 8.11 -0.52
N ASP A 22 26.57 7.14 -1.20
CA ASP A 22 25.89 6.14 -2.03
C ASP A 22 24.85 5.35 -1.19
N LEU A 23 25.17 5.00 0.06
CA LEU A 23 24.25 4.31 0.97
C LEU A 23 23.05 5.19 1.37
N GLN A 24 23.28 6.47 1.65
CA GLN A 24 22.21 7.41 2.00
C GLN A 24 21.25 7.61 0.82
N GLU A 25 21.78 7.75 -0.40
CA GLU A 25 20.98 7.86 -1.63
C GLU A 25 20.14 6.60 -1.87
N LEU A 26 20.74 5.42 -1.69
CA LEU A 26 20.06 4.14 -1.86
C LEU A 26 18.93 3.96 -0.84
N THR A 27 19.18 4.35 0.42
CA THR A 27 18.18 4.32 1.49
C THR A 27 16.98 5.21 1.16
N ASN A 28 17.25 6.44 0.71
CA ASN A 28 16.20 7.39 0.32
C ASN A 28 15.38 6.85 -0.86
N LYS A 29 16.07 6.30 -1.88
CA LYS A 29 15.43 5.70 -3.05
C LYS A 29 14.49 4.56 -2.66
N TYR A 30 14.96 3.58 -1.89
CA TYR A 30 14.12 2.44 -1.50
C TYR A 30 12.97 2.83 -0.59
N THR A 31 13.16 3.81 0.28
CA THR A 31 12.07 4.35 1.11
C THR A 31 10.98 4.97 0.23
N ALA A 32 11.37 5.75 -0.77
CA ALA A 32 10.42 6.34 -1.72
C ALA A 32 9.73 5.28 -2.59
N GLU A 33 10.47 4.30 -3.11
CA GLU A 33 9.91 3.19 -3.89
C GLU A 33 8.92 2.34 -3.07
N LEU A 34 9.23 2.06 -1.80
CA LEU A 34 8.33 1.32 -0.92
C LEU A 34 7.04 2.10 -0.67
N ALA A 35 7.15 3.40 -0.37
CA ALA A 35 5.99 4.26 -0.18
C ALA A 35 5.11 4.31 -1.44
N GLN A 36 5.72 4.44 -2.63
CA GLN A 36 5.00 4.42 -3.91
C GLN A 36 4.30 3.09 -4.16
N LYS A 37 4.97 1.95 -3.91
CA LYS A 37 4.36 0.61 -4.06
C LYS A 37 3.19 0.42 -3.10
N GLN A 38 3.33 0.86 -1.86
CA GLN A 38 2.26 0.79 -0.87
C GLN A 38 1.05 1.63 -1.32
N GLN A 39 1.29 2.85 -1.82
CA GLN A 39 0.23 3.71 -2.35
C GLN A 39 -0.46 3.05 -3.55
N GLU A 40 0.30 2.54 -4.52
CA GLU A 40 -0.25 1.90 -5.71
C GLU A 40 -1.07 0.64 -5.34
N MET A 41 -0.58 -0.18 -4.41
CA MET A 41 -1.30 -1.34 -3.90
C MET A 41 -2.62 -0.92 -3.24
N ASN A 42 -2.59 0.09 -2.37
CA ASN A 42 -3.77 0.61 -1.70
C ASN A 42 -4.78 1.17 -2.71
N THR A 43 -4.34 1.93 -3.72
CA THR A 43 -5.20 2.46 -4.78
C THR A 43 -5.87 1.33 -5.55
N LYS A 44 -5.12 0.32 -5.98
CA LYS A 44 -5.68 -0.84 -6.70
C LYS A 44 -6.68 -1.61 -5.83
N LEU A 45 -6.39 -1.81 -4.55
CA LEU A 45 -7.29 -2.47 -3.61
C LEU A 45 -8.61 -1.67 -3.48
N THR A 46 -8.52 -0.37 -3.22
CA THR A 46 -9.70 0.50 -3.11
C THR A 46 -10.53 0.50 -4.39
N GLN A 47 -9.91 0.58 -5.56
CA GLN A 47 -10.61 0.53 -6.84
C GLN A 47 -11.35 -0.80 -7.04
N LYS A 48 -10.70 -1.94 -6.70
CA LYS A 48 -11.34 -3.27 -6.78
C LYS A 48 -12.54 -3.38 -5.84
N VAL A 49 -12.39 -2.94 -4.60
CA VAL A 49 -13.48 -2.95 -3.61
C VAL A 49 -14.63 -2.05 -4.06
N MET A 50 -14.35 -0.84 -4.55
CA MET A 50 -15.38 0.09 -5.03
C MET A 50 -16.11 -0.45 -6.27
N ALA A 51 -15.39 -1.04 -7.22
CA ALA A 51 -16.01 -1.67 -8.39
C ALA A 51 -16.95 -2.82 -7.98
N PHE A 52 -16.52 -3.65 -7.02
CA PHE A 52 -17.37 -4.71 -6.47
C PHE A 52 -18.59 -4.14 -5.75
N ILE A 53 -18.43 -3.14 -4.89
CA ILE A 53 -19.54 -2.47 -4.19
C ILE A 53 -20.57 -1.94 -5.19
N GLN A 54 -20.12 -1.32 -6.28
CA GLN A 54 -21.02 -0.82 -7.33
C GLN A 54 -21.82 -1.94 -8.00
N GLU A 55 -21.20 -3.09 -8.26
CA GLU A 55 -21.90 -4.24 -8.86
C GLU A 55 -22.88 -4.87 -7.86
N PHE A 56 -22.41 -5.18 -6.67
CA PHE A 56 -23.21 -5.71 -5.56
C PHE A 56 -24.44 -4.86 -5.27
N ASN A 57 -24.27 -3.53 -5.30
CA ASN A 57 -25.35 -2.61 -5.00
C ASN A 57 -26.44 -2.53 -6.07
N LYS A 58 -26.17 -2.96 -7.32
CA LYS A 58 -27.21 -3.01 -8.37
C LYS A 58 -28.36 -3.95 -8.00
N GLU A 59 -28.04 -5.04 -7.30
CA GLU A 59 -29.03 -6.02 -6.85
C GLU A 59 -29.65 -5.67 -5.50
N LYS A 60 -28.86 -5.06 -4.61
CA LYS A 60 -29.29 -4.76 -3.23
C LYS A 60 -30.04 -3.45 -3.07
N GLY A 61 -29.78 -2.47 -3.95
CA GLY A 61 -30.54 -1.22 -4.01
C GLY A 61 -30.28 -0.26 -2.85
N TYR A 62 -29.11 -0.29 -2.20
CA TYR A 62 -28.74 0.71 -1.20
C TYR A 62 -28.55 2.08 -1.85
N ASN A 63 -29.18 3.11 -1.29
CA ASN A 63 -28.95 4.48 -1.74
C ASN A 63 -27.58 5.03 -1.32
N PHE A 64 -27.10 4.57 -0.16
CA PHE A 64 -25.82 4.98 0.42
C PHE A 64 -25.16 3.79 1.10
N ILE A 65 -23.85 3.65 0.90
CA ILE A 65 -23.00 2.72 1.62
C ILE A 65 -21.89 3.56 2.24
N PHE A 66 -21.74 3.46 3.54
CA PHE A 66 -20.74 4.21 4.29
C PHE A 66 -19.64 3.28 4.78
N SER A 67 -18.43 3.81 4.81
CA SER A 67 -17.34 3.17 5.52
C SER A 67 -17.54 3.33 7.03
N ASN A 68 -17.07 2.35 7.81
CA ASN A 68 -17.06 2.38 9.28
C ASN A 68 -15.62 2.34 9.82
N THR A 69 -14.68 2.89 9.06
CA THR A 69 -13.34 3.14 9.59
C THR A 69 -13.45 4.35 10.52
N MET A 70 -12.71 4.36 11.63
CA MET A 70 -12.89 5.33 12.74
C MET A 70 -12.78 6.84 12.38
N ASN A 71 -12.60 7.18 11.10
CA ASN A 71 -12.62 8.55 10.57
C ASN A 71 -13.94 8.93 9.86
N ASP A 72 -14.94 8.04 9.86
CA ASP A 72 -16.23 8.28 9.21
C ASP A 72 -17.24 8.98 10.15
N ASN A 73 -18.11 9.85 9.61
CA ASN A 73 -19.05 10.69 10.39
C ASN A 73 -20.29 9.94 10.94
N ILE A 74 -20.22 8.62 11.12
CA ILE A 74 -21.33 7.82 11.64
C ILE A 74 -21.23 7.78 13.17
N LEU A 75 -22.20 8.42 13.85
CA LEU A 75 -22.27 8.41 15.32
C LEU A 75 -22.84 7.09 15.87
N PHE A 76 -23.77 6.48 15.13
CA PHE A 76 -24.43 5.24 15.50
C PHE A 76 -25.02 4.58 14.26
N ALA A 77 -24.89 3.26 14.15
CA ALA A 77 -25.60 2.44 13.19
C ALA A 77 -26.08 1.18 13.91
N GLU A 78 -27.30 0.73 13.61
CA GLU A 78 -27.78 -0.54 14.12
C GLU A 78 -27.01 -1.70 13.46
N LYS A 79 -26.87 -2.82 14.17
CA LYS A 79 -26.17 -4.00 13.64
C LYS A 79 -26.78 -4.50 12.32
N GLY A 80 -28.08 -4.32 12.12
CA GLY A 80 -28.76 -4.69 10.86
C GLY A 80 -28.36 -3.84 9.66
N ALA A 81 -27.70 -2.68 9.85
CA ALA A 81 -27.16 -1.85 8.79
C ALA A 81 -25.71 -2.22 8.41
N ASP A 82 -25.06 -3.11 9.17
CA ASP A 82 -23.72 -3.58 8.88
C ASP A 82 -23.76 -4.66 7.79
N ILE A 83 -23.38 -4.26 6.57
CA ILE A 83 -23.31 -5.13 5.40
C ILE A 83 -21.92 -5.75 5.20
N THR A 84 -20.97 -5.54 6.13
CA THR A 84 -19.55 -5.90 5.95
C THR A 84 -19.38 -7.39 5.68
N GLU A 85 -20.09 -8.25 6.42
CA GLU A 85 -19.99 -9.71 6.28
C GLU A 85 -20.53 -10.18 4.92
N GLU A 86 -21.68 -9.66 4.51
CA GLU A 86 -22.28 -9.95 3.19
C GLU A 86 -21.36 -9.51 2.05
N LEU A 87 -20.78 -8.31 2.17
CA LEU A 87 -19.83 -7.78 1.20
C LEU A 87 -18.57 -8.66 1.10
N LEU A 88 -18.04 -9.12 2.24
CA LEU A 88 -16.85 -9.97 2.30
C LEU A 88 -17.08 -11.33 1.63
N LEU A 89 -18.26 -11.94 1.86
CA LEU A 89 -18.61 -13.19 1.21
C LEU A 89 -18.64 -13.03 -0.31
N GLY A 90 -19.39 -12.05 -0.82
CA GLY A 90 -19.47 -11.83 -2.26
C GLY A 90 -18.14 -11.42 -2.90
N LEU A 91 -17.31 -10.64 -2.21
CA LEU A 91 -15.99 -10.23 -2.70
C LEU A 91 -15.03 -11.42 -2.78
N ASN A 92 -15.07 -12.32 -1.80
CA ASN A 92 -14.27 -13.54 -1.81
C ASN A 92 -14.71 -14.52 -2.92
N GLU A 93 -16.01 -14.68 -3.13
CA GLU A 93 -16.57 -15.49 -4.23
C GLU A 93 -16.14 -14.93 -5.59
N ALA A 94 -16.27 -13.61 -5.79
CA ALA A 94 -15.83 -12.94 -7.01
C ALA A 94 -14.32 -13.13 -7.26
N TYR A 95 -13.50 -13.08 -6.20
CA TYR A 95 -12.07 -13.33 -6.28
C TYR A 95 -11.74 -14.78 -6.69
N VAL A 96 -12.38 -15.77 -6.06
CA VAL A 96 -12.20 -17.19 -6.42
C VAL A 96 -12.60 -17.42 -7.88
N ALA A 97 -13.73 -16.87 -8.32
CA ALA A 97 -14.18 -16.97 -9.71
C ALA A 97 -13.22 -16.28 -10.70
N GLU A 98 -12.61 -15.13 -10.36
CA GLU A 98 -11.58 -14.49 -11.19
C GLU A 98 -10.33 -15.37 -11.30
N LYS A 99 -9.94 -16.02 -10.19
CA LYS A 99 -8.76 -16.88 -10.13
C LYS A 99 -8.94 -18.18 -10.92
N GLU A 100 -10.12 -18.78 -10.89
CA GLU A 100 -10.43 -20.00 -11.65
C GLU A 100 -10.58 -19.77 -13.16
N LYS A 101 -10.86 -18.52 -13.56
CA LYS A 101 -10.91 -18.11 -14.98
C LYS A 101 -9.54 -17.80 -15.59
N LYS A 102 -8.47 -17.74 -14.78
CA LYS A 102 -7.09 -17.48 -15.20
C LYS A 102 -6.28 -18.77 -15.24
#